data_AF-A0A1N6H851-F1
#
_entry.id   AF-A0A1N6H851-F1
#
_cell.length_a   1.000
_cell.length_b   1.000
_cell.length_c   1.000
_cell.angle_alpha   90.00
_cell.angle_beta   90.00
_cell.angle_gamma   90.00
#
_symmetry.space_group_name_H-M   'P 1'
#
loop_
_entity.id
_entity.type
_entity.pdbx_description
1 polymer ?
#
loop_
_entity_poly.entity_id
_entity_poly.type
_entity_poly.pdbx_seq_one_letter_code
_entity_poly.pdbx_strand_id
1 'polypeptide(L)'
;MVKAAVLDRLWSRMSERGDFPMLSQSLRTTMAAMNNDDLDFTGLVQVVLSDFALTQKVLRLANSAMYMAFGGNITTVSRALMVLGMDAVGHLVVGLKIVDHFHHSVPRRIDAKLELNRTLLSGCVARKLTERGDLRAGEEAVVCTLMRQIGKLLVVFYLDAEWDQIRRLVDTNIEESEACITVLGVTFDEIGEEAAVRWRLPDMIRSGMGEFDPHDTEESRQVQWLRAITNYSTEVAAVLTTPNMSDWQREARIAELAHRYGRALNTDPEVLLEMSVALAREEDGEGVMREIVELRANADAIAREALDPEARIAAGVEDLRALKAGSALGPALAMATETVHAGLGFARTVMFVRHSSGTFKARMGFGPKIEAALPGLTFNTAFEPDVFHLAIANSVGIFIENARDPKMVARLPEWFRRSFADTRSFVLLPVMGENQTTVALLYGDWCQADEARRISQGEMAALNELARELGRFFSHAPMQELEML
;
A
#
# COMPACT_ATOMS: atom_id res chain seq x y z
N MET A 1 9.35 -24.81 4.11
CA MET A 1 10.25 -23.75 4.66
C MET A 1 9.91 -22.37 4.11
N VAL A 2 9.68 -22.19 2.80
CA VAL A 2 9.35 -20.88 2.19
C VAL A 2 8.01 -20.31 2.69
N LYS A 3 6.92 -21.09 2.66
CA LYS A 3 5.58 -20.67 3.15
C LYS A 3 5.59 -20.12 4.58
N ALA A 4 6.21 -20.84 5.51
CA ALA A 4 6.29 -20.41 6.91
C ALA A 4 7.02 -19.07 7.08
N ALA A 5 8.13 -18.87 6.37
CA ALA A 5 8.89 -17.63 6.45
C ALA A 5 8.12 -16.41 5.91
N VAL A 6 7.36 -16.58 4.82
CA VAL A 6 6.50 -15.53 4.27
C VAL A 6 5.39 -15.17 5.25
N LEU A 7 4.72 -16.18 5.82
CA LEU A 7 3.65 -15.98 6.79
C LEU A 7 4.16 -15.31 8.08
N ASP A 8 5.28 -15.76 8.62
CA ASP A 8 5.88 -15.16 9.83
C ASP A 8 6.20 -13.67 9.62
N ARG A 9 6.76 -13.35 8.44
CA ARG A 9 7.05 -11.96 8.07
C ARG A 9 5.77 -11.13 7.96
N LEU A 10 4.74 -11.68 7.32
CA LEU A 10 3.44 -11.04 7.16
C LEU A 10 2.80 -10.75 8.52
N TRP A 11 2.83 -11.71 9.45
CA TRP A 11 2.30 -11.52 10.80
C TRP A 11 3.08 -10.51 11.63
N SER A 12 4.42 -10.47 11.51
CA SER A 12 5.23 -9.43 12.15
C SER A 12 4.84 -8.04 11.65
N ARG A 13 4.74 -7.87 10.34
CA ARG A 13 4.35 -6.60 9.70
C ARG A 13 2.94 -6.17 10.10
N MET A 14 1.99 -7.10 10.16
CA MET A 14 0.63 -6.81 10.62
C MET A 14 0.62 -6.38 12.09
N SER A 15 1.40 -7.03 12.96
CA SER A 15 1.50 -6.65 14.37
C SER A 15 2.13 -5.26 14.56
N GLU A 16 3.10 -4.88 13.72
CA GLU A 16 3.76 -3.56 13.75
C GLU A 16 2.84 -2.46 13.19
N ARG A 17 2.19 -2.71 12.04
CA ARG A 17 1.43 -1.70 11.30
C ARG A 17 -0.03 -1.56 11.77
N GLY A 18 -0.59 -2.60 12.39
CA GLY A 18 -1.97 -2.67 12.85
C GLY A 18 -2.89 -3.44 11.90
N ASP A 19 -4.19 -3.42 12.18
CA ASP A 19 -5.23 -4.04 11.35
C ASP A 19 -5.35 -3.36 9.96
N PHE A 20 -6.13 -3.99 9.07
CA PHE A 20 -6.44 -3.40 7.77
C PHE A 20 -6.99 -1.99 7.90
N PRO A 21 -6.55 -1.07 7.04
CA PRO A 21 -7.09 0.27 7.01
C PRO A 21 -8.48 0.31 6.37
N MET A 22 -9.31 1.24 6.85
CA MET A 22 -10.65 1.54 6.36
C MET A 22 -10.58 2.63 5.28
N LEU A 23 -11.48 2.57 4.29
CA LEU A 23 -11.62 3.65 3.32
C LEU A 23 -12.22 4.91 3.96
N SER A 24 -11.75 6.08 3.53
CA SER A 24 -12.24 7.37 4.04
C SER A 24 -13.75 7.55 3.83
N GLN A 25 -14.31 7.08 2.71
CA GLN A 25 -15.75 7.13 2.45
C GLN A 25 -16.51 6.21 3.41
N SER A 26 -16.08 4.95 3.54
CA SER A 26 -16.67 4.00 4.49
C SER A 26 -16.71 4.53 5.92
N LEU A 27 -15.65 5.21 6.36
CA LEU A 27 -15.61 5.84 7.69
C LEU A 27 -16.71 6.91 7.84
N ARG A 28 -16.85 7.80 6.85
CA ARG A 28 -17.88 8.84 6.87
C ARG A 28 -19.27 8.24 6.89
N THR A 29 -19.54 7.25 6.05
CA THR A 29 -20.83 6.54 5.99
C THR A 29 -21.12 5.87 7.32
N THR A 30 -20.11 5.25 7.95
CA THR A 30 -20.27 4.59 9.24
C THR A 30 -20.49 5.57 10.38
N MET A 31 -19.74 6.67 10.45
CA MET A 31 -19.94 7.72 11.47
C MET A 31 -21.27 8.43 11.31
N ALA A 32 -21.69 8.73 10.07
CA ALA A 32 -23.00 9.29 9.79
C ALA A 32 -24.11 8.31 10.20
N ALA A 33 -23.89 7.02 9.97
CA ALA A 33 -24.82 5.99 10.37
C ALA A 33 -24.96 5.88 11.90
N MET A 34 -23.85 5.90 12.63
CA MET A 34 -23.89 5.80 14.09
C MET A 34 -24.51 7.01 14.79
N ASN A 35 -24.39 8.21 14.20
CA ASN A 35 -24.90 9.44 14.80
C ASN A 35 -26.39 9.69 14.50
N ASN A 36 -27.04 8.80 13.76
CA ASN A 36 -28.45 8.93 13.39
C ASN A 36 -29.29 8.01 14.29
N ASP A 37 -30.05 8.60 15.21
CA ASP A 37 -30.89 7.87 16.18
C ASP A 37 -32.01 7.02 15.52
N ASP A 38 -32.30 7.24 14.24
CA ASP A 38 -33.33 6.52 13.47
C ASP A 38 -32.80 5.32 12.67
N LEU A 39 -31.51 4.95 12.81
CA LEU A 39 -30.95 3.90 11.96
C LEU A 39 -31.40 2.50 12.37
N ASP A 40 -32.17 1.87 11.47
CA ASP A 40 -32.61 0.50 11.61
C ASP A 40 -31.43 -0.49 11.61
N PHE A 41 -31.58 -1.60 12.33
CA PHE A 41 -30.60 -2.68 12.44
C PHE A 41 -30.07 -3.12 11.08
N THR A 42 -30.96 -3.21 10.09
CA THR A 42 -30.66 -3.56 8.71
C THR A 42 -29.67 -2.58 8.07
N GLY A 43 -29.80 -1.28 8.34
CA GLY A 43 -28.91 -0.26 7.80
C GLY A 43 -27.48 -0.40 8.32
N LEU A 44 -27.29 -0.69 9.61
CA LEU A 44 -25.95 -0.88 10.16
C LEU A 44 -25.27 -2.14 9.60
N VAL A 45 -26.02 -3.23 9.39
CA VAL A 45 -25.51 -4.43 8.72
C VAL A 45 -24.98 -4.09 7.33
N GLN A 46 -25.74 -3.31 6.55
CA GLN A 46 -25.31 -2.90 5.21
C GLN A 46 -24.05 -2.03 5.26
N VAL A 47 -23.97 -1.08 6.20
CA VAL A 47 -22.79 -0.22 6.41
C VAL A 47 -21.55 -1.05 6.72
N VAL A 48 -21.65 -2.03 7.62
CA VAL A 48 -20.54 -2.92 7.94
C VAL A 48 -20.11 -3.72 6.71
N LEU A 49 -21.06 -4.35 6.00
CA LEU A 49 -20.80 -5.13 4.79
C LEU A 49 -20.28 -4.30 3.60
N SER A 50 -20.39 -2.99 3.65
CA SER A 50 -19.84 -2.07 2.63
C SER A 50 -18.37 -1.72 2.90
N ASP A 51 -17.76 -2.22 3.97
CA ASP A 51 -16.34 -2.08 4.25
C ASP A 51 -15.67 -3.41 4.62
N PHE A 52 -14.56 -3.70 3.98
CA PHE A 52 -13.81 -4.94 4.19
C PHE A 52 -13.19 -4.99 5.60
N ALA A 53 -12.50 -3.94 6.04
CA ALA A 53 -11.77 -3.93 7.31
C ALA A 53 -12.74 -4.03 8.49
N LEU A 54 -13.88 -3.34 8.41
CA LEU A 54 -14.92 -3.41 9.42
C LEU A 54 -15.61 -4.77 9.45
N THR A 55 -16.02 -5.32 8.30
CA THR A 55 -16.61 -6.68 8.21
C THR A 55 -15.69 -7.73 8.82
N GLN A 56 -14.41 -7.69 8.42
CA GLN A 56 -13.38 -8.60 8.92
C GLN A 56 -13.22 -8.49 10.44
N LYS A 57 -13.14 -7.26 10.97
CA LYS A 57 -12.90 -7.02 12.40
C LYS A 57 -14.11 -7.41 13.26
N VAL A 58 -15.33 -7.14 12.78
CA VAL A 58 -16.58 -7.57 13.44
C VAL A 58 -16.65 -9.08 13.53
N LEU A 59 -16.44 -9.80 12.42
CA LEU A 59 -16.47 -11.27 12.40
C LEU A 59 -15.36 -11.88 13.27
N ARG A 60 -14.15 -11.32 13.23
CA ARG A 60 -13.03 -11.78 14.05
C ARG A 60 -13.30 -11.58 15.54
N LEU A 61 -13.90 -10.46 15.94
CA LEU A 61 -14.26 -10.21 17.34
C LEU A 61 -15.37 -11.15 17.81
N ALA A 62 -16.42 -11.30 17.00
CA ALA A 62 -17.56 -12.16 17.30
C ALA A 62 -17.17 -13.65 17.46
N ASN A 63 -16.17 -14.10 16.70
CA ASN A 63 -15.63 -15.47 16.79
C ASN A 63 -14.41 -15.60 17.73
N SER A 64 -14.08 -14.55 18.49
CA SER A 64 -12.99 -14.61 19.46
C SER A 64 -13.34 -15.50 20.66
N ALA A 65 -12.31 -15.96 21.39
CA ALA A 65 -12.50 -16.83 22.56
C ALA A 65 -13.46 -16.26 23.62
N MET A 66 -13.50 -14.93 23.74
CA MET A 66 -14.37 -14.22 24.69
C MET A 66 -15.85 -14.39 24.35
N TYR A 67 -16.20 -14.41 23.06
CA TYR A 67 -17.59 -14.45 22.58
C TYR A 67 -18.06 -15.85 22.16
N MET A 68 -17.18 -16.85 22.23
CA MET A 68 -17.46 -18.24 21.84
C MET A 68 -18.68 -18.83 22.58
N ALA A 69 -18.91 -18.43 23.84
CA ALA A 69 -20.04 -18.89 24.65
C ALA A 69 -21.43 -18.41 24.13
N PHE A 70 -21.47 -17.39 23.27
CA PHE A 70 -22.71 -16.78 22.78
C PHE A 70 -23.16 -17.32 21.41
N GLY A 71 -22.65 -18.48 21.03
CA GLY A 71 -23.17 -19.25 19.89
C GLY A 71 -22.10 -19.85 19.00
N GLY A 72 -20.87 -19.33 19.01
CA GLY A 72 -19.76 -19.76 18.15
C GLY A 72 -20.12 -19.76 16.65
N ASN A 73 -19.14 -19.99 15.79
CA ASN A 73 -19.35 -20.19 14.35
C ASN A 73 -20.26 -19.13 13.69
N ILE A 74 -20.00 -17.86 14.00
CA ILE A 74 -20.80 -16.73 13.50
C ILE A 74 -20.34 -16.41 12.08
N THR A 75 -21.22 -16.67 11.11
CA THR A 75 -20.96 -16.53 9.68
C THR A 75 -21.48 -15.22 9.06
N THR A 76 -22.33 -14.49 9.79
CA THR A 76 -22.98 -13.27 9.32
C THR A 76 -22.71 -12.08 10.26
N VAL A 77 -22.61 -10.89 9.68
CA VAL A 77 -22.56 -9.60 10.38
C VAL A 77 -23.84 -9.38 11.21
N SER A 78 -25.03 -9.65 10.68
CA SER A 78 -26.29 -9.55 11.42
C SER A 78 -26.22 -10.31 12.75
N ARG A 79 -25.76 -11.57 12.70
CA ARG A 79 -25.60 -12.38 13.90
C ARG A 79 -24.45 -11.89 14.79
N ALA A 80 -23.36 -11.40 14.20
CA ALA A 80 -22.26 -10.80 14.95
C ALA A 80 -22.74 -9.57 15.74
N LEU A 81 -23.53 -8.68 15.14
CA LEU A 81 -24.10 -7.50 15.79
C LEU A 81 -25.09 -7.87 16.89
N MET A 82 -25.88 -8.95 16.74
CA MET A 82 -26.74 -9.45 17.81
C MET A 82 -25.94 -9.93 19.04
N VAL A 83 -24.73 -10.46 18.85
CA VAL A 83 -23.87 -10.95 19.93
C VAL A 83 -23.02 -9.85 20.55
N LEU A 84 -22.48 -8.96 19.73
CA LEU A 84 -21.58 -7.88 20.16
C LEU A 84 -22.33 -6.64 20.66
N GLY A 85 -23.56 -6.44 20.19
CA GLY A 85 -24.30 -5.19 20.35
C GLY A 85 -23.96 -4.16 19.26
N MET A 86 -24.91 -3.26 18.98
CA MET A 86 -24.78 -2.24 17.94
C MET A 86 -23.66 -1.24 18.26
N ASP A 87 -23.51 -0.88 19.54
CA ASP A 87 -22.47 0.06 20.01
C ASP A 87 -21.04 -0.44 19.77
N ALA A 88 -20.86 -1.76 19.67
CA ALA A 88 -19.54 -2.36 19.41
C ALA A 88 -18.97 -1.90 18.07
N VAL A 89 -19.81 -1.64 17.06
CA VAL A 89 -19.36 -1.15 15.74
C VAL A 89 -18.61 0.17 15.90
N GLY A 90 -19.15 1.08 16.71
CA GLY A 90 -18.51 2.37 16.96
C GLY A 90 -17.13 2.28 17.58
N HIS A 91 -17.00 1.43 18.61
CA HIS A 91 -15.71 1.18 19.24
C HIS A 91 -14.70 0.52 18.29
N LEU A 92 -15.17 -0.36 17.40
CA LEU A 92 -14.31 -1.03 16.42
C LEU A 92 -13.78 -0.04 15.37
N VAL A 93 -14.64 0.87 14.90
CA VAL A 93 -14.33 1.90 13.89
C VAL A 93 -13.29 2.88 14.39
N VAL A 94 -13.40 3.36 15.64
CA VAL A 94 -12.41 4.28 16.24
C VAL A 94 -11.01 3.68 16.28
N GLY A 95 -10.91 2.36 16.41
CA GLY A 95 -9.63 1.64 16.41
C GLY A 95 -9.11 1.26 15.02
N LEU A 96 -9.78 1.62 13.93
CA LEU A 96 -9.32 1.37 12.56
C LEU A 96 -8.57 2.58 12.01
N LYS A 97 -7.43 2.33 11.34
CA LYS A 97 -6.68 3.36 10.63
C LYS A 97 -7.35 3.68 9.29
N ILE A 98 -7.16 4.89 8.78
CA ILE A 98 -7.63 5.28 7.45
C ILE A 98 -6.53 5.00 6.42
N VAL A 99 -6.88 4.47 5.24
CA VAL A 99 -5.93 4.14 4.16
C VAL A 99 -5.09 5.37 3.75
N ASP A 100 -5.71 6.56 3.72
CA ASP A 100 -5.04 7.83 3.41
C ASP A 100 -3.87 8.18 4.34
N HIS A 101 -3.89 7.67 5.58
CA HIS A 101 -2.88 7.93 6.60
C HIS A 101 -1.85 6.79 6.73
N PHE A 102 -1.89 5.79 5.86
CA PHE A 102 -0.87 4.74 5.84
C PHE A 102 0.47 5.31 5.35
N HIS A 103 1.57 4.92 6.01
CA HIS A 103 2.95 5.35 5.72
C HIS A 103 3.50 4.71 4.44
N HIS A 104 2.77 4.87 3.33
CA HIS A 104 3.14 4.36 2.02
C HIS A 104 3.36 5.53 1.04
N SER A 105 4.20 5.29 0.03
CA SER A 105 4.32 6.21 -1.10
C SER A 105 2.98 6.36 -1.83
N VAL A 106 2.77 7.50 -2.50
CA VAL A 106 1.53 7.81 -3.23
C VAL A 106 1.09 6.66 -4.17
N PRO A 107 1.97 6.04 -5.00
CA PRO A 107 1.57 4.94 -5.87
C PRO A 107 1.04 3.73 -5.10
N ARG A 108 1.69 3.37 -3.99
CA ARG A 108 1.29 2.23 -3.15
C ARG A 108 -0.05 2.46 -2.46
N ARG A 109 -0.35 3.70 -2.04
CA ARG A 109 -1.67 4.06 -1.50
C ARG A 109 -2.77 3.90 -2.55
N ILE A 110 -2.50 4.23 -3.80
CA ILE A 110 -3.46 4.07 -4.89
C ILE A 110 -3.70 2.60 -5.19
N ASP A 111 -2.64 1.80 -5.29
CA ASP A 111 -2.75 0.35 -5.48
C ASP A 111 -3.58 -0.30 -4.36
N ALA A 112 -3.30 0.06 -3.11
CA ALA A 112 -4.05 -0.41 -1.95
C ALA A 112 -5.54 -0.04 -2.00
N LYS A 113 -5.86 1.22 -2.36
CA LYS A 113 -7.25 1.67 -2.53
C LYS A 113 -7.94 0.96 -3.69
N LEU A 114 -7.23 0.71 -4.78
CA LEU A 114 -7.75 0.02 -5.95
C LEU A 114 -8.13 -1.42 -5.61
N GLU A 115 -7.27 -2.15 -4.90
CA GLU A 115 -7.53 -3.53 -4.48
C GLU A 115 -8.65 -3.63 -3.43
N LEU A 116 -8.74 -2.67 -2.50
CA LEU A 116 -9.90 -2.58 -1.59
C LEU A 116 -11.19 -2.35 -2.35
N ASN A 117 -11.23 -1.40 -3.28
CA ASN A 117 -12.42 -1.13 -4.07
C ASN A 117 -12.82 -2.31 -4.97
N ARG A 118 -11.85 -3.01 -5.58
CA ARG A 118 -12.10 -4.27 -6.32
C ARG A 118 -12.75 -5.32 -5.41
N THR A 119 -12.25 -5.46 -4.17
CA THR A 119 -12.83 -6.35 -3.17
C THR A 119 -14.26 -5.97 -2.83
N LEU A 120 -14.54 -4.68 -2.59
CA LEU A 120 -15.89 -4.20 -2.32
C LEU A 120 -16.84 -4.43 -3.49
N LEU A 121 -16.37 -4.19 -4.72
CA LEU A 121 -17.16 -4.44 -5.93
C LEU A 121 -17.57 -5.91 -6.04
N SER A 122 -16.67 -6.86 -5.74
CA SER A 122 -17.03 -8.28 -5.70
C SER A 122 -18.11 -8.57 -4.66
N GLY A 123 -18.06 -7.91 -3.49
CA GLY A 123 -19.13 -7.99 -2.48
C GLY A 123 -20.47 -7.41 -2.96
N CYS A 124 -20.44 -6.31 -3.73
CA CYS A 124 -21.64 -5.73 -4.35
C CYS A 124 -22.27 -6.69 -5.37
N VAL A 125 -21.44 -7.35 -6.21
CA VAL A 125 -21.91 -8.37 -7.15
C VAL A 125 -22.59 -9.51 -6.40
N ALA A 126 -21.94 -10.07 -5.37
CA ALA A 126 -22.51 -11.15 -4.56
C ALA A 126 -23.84 -10.75 -3.90
N ARG A 127 -23.93 -9.50 -3.42
CA ARG A 127 -25.15 -8.95 -2.81
C ARG A 127 -26.27 -8.87 -3.82
N LYS A 128 -26.02 -8.27 -5.00
CA LYS A 128 -27.03 -8.12 -6.05
C LYS A 128 -27.61 -9.46 -6.46
N LEU A 129 -26.76 -10.46 -6.63
CA LEU A 129 -27.14 -11.83 -6.99
C LEU A 129 -27.99 -12.53 -5.92
N THR A 130 -27.91 -12.10 -4.66
CA THR A 130 -28.60 -12.73 -3.52
C THR A 130 -29.74 -11.90 -2.94
N GLU A 131 -29.98 -10.69 -3.44
CA GLU A 131 -31.05 -9.78 -3.00
C GLU A 131 -32.44 -10.42 -2.98
N ARG A 132 -32.72 -11.33 -3.92
CA ARG A 132 -34.03 -12.00 -4.05
C ARG A 132 -34.09 -13.36 -3.33
N GLY A 133 -32.99 -13.77 -2.70
CA GLY A 133 -32.84 -15.06 -2.06
C GLY A 133 -33.05 -15.03 -0.55
N ASP A 134 -32.54 -16.06 0.12
CA ASP A 134 -32.51 -16.11 1.58
C ASP A 134 -31.50 -15.07 2.13
N LEU A 135 -31.95 -14.25 3.08
CA LEU A 135 -31.16 -13.15 3.64
C LEU A 135 -29.85 -13.64 4.28
N ARG A 136 -29.90 -14.77 5.00
CA ARG A 136 -28.72 -15.33 5.65
C ARG A 136 -27.74 -15.87 4.61
N ALA A 137 -28.21 -16.64 3.64
CA ALA A 137 -27.36 -17.16 2.57
C ALA A 137 -26.72 -16.04 1.75
N GLY A 138 -27.47 -14.96 1.48
CA GLY A 138 -26.95 -13.78 0.79
C GLY A 138 -25.86 -13.07 1.59
N GLU A 139 -26.05 -12.91 2.89
CA GLU A 139 -25.03 -12.32 3.75
C GLU A 139 -23.78 -13.20 3.86
N GLU A 140 -23.94 -14.52 4.00
CA GLU A 140 -22.84 -15.48 3.98
C GLU A 140 -22.07 -15.41 2.64
N ALA A 141 -22.76 -15.25 1.51
CA ALA A 141 -22.15 -15.08 0.20
C ALA A 141 -21.31 -13.79 0.11
N VAL A 142 -21.83 -12.66 0.60
CA VAL A 142 -21.06 -11.39 0.62
C VAL A 142 -19.82 -11.54 1.51
N VAL A 143 -19.97 -12.10 2.71
CA VAL A 143 -18.85 -12.32 3.64
C VAL A 143 -17.80 -13.24 3.03
N CYS A 144 -18.18 -14.39 2.47
CA CYS A 144 -17.24 -15.32 1.82
C CYS A 144 -16.50 -14.64 0.67
N THR A 145 -17.21 -13.83 -0.12
CA THR A 145 -16.63 -13.09 -1.24
C THR A 145 -15.59 -12.06 -0.78
N LEU A 146 -15.90 -11.31 0.28
CA LEU A 146 -14.93 -10.39 0.88
C LEU A 146 -13.72 -11.13 1.48
N MET A 147 -13.95 -12.22 2.20
CA MET A 147 -12.87 -13.00 2.84
C MET A 147 -12.00 -13.73 1.83
N ARG A 148 -12.50 -14.13 0.65
CA ARG A 148 -11.64 -14.74 -0.40
C ARG A 148 -10.50 -13.81 -0.82
N GLN A 149 -10.72 -12.50 -0.82
CA GLN A 149 -9.73 -11.51 -1.24
C GLN A 149 -8.66 -11.20 -0.18
N ILE A 150 -8.81 -11.75 1.04
CA ILE A 150 -7.95 -11.49 2.20
C ILE A 150 -6.48 -11.76 1.91
N GLY A 151 -6.16 -12.84 1.16
CA GLY A 151 -4.79 -13.24 0.90
C GLY A 151 -4.06 -12.22 0.04
N LYS A 152 -4.72 -11.76 -1.03
CA LYS A 152 -4.20 -10.69 -1.88
C LYS A 152 -4.08 -9.38 -1.13
N LEU A 153 -5.09 -9.00 -0.34
CA LEU A 153 -5.04 -7.78 0.48
C LEU A 153 -3.88 -7.84 1.48
N LEU A 154 -3.62 -8.97 2.13
CA LEU A 154 -2.48 -9.09 3.05
C LEU A 154 -1.14 -8.84 2.34
N VAL A 155 -0.97 -9.32 1.11
CA VAL A 155 0.24 -9.06 0.31
C VAL A 155 0.35 -7.57 -0.03
N VAL A 156 -0.73 -6.96 -0.54
CA VAL A 156 -0.77 -5.56 -0.98
C VAL A 156 -0.46 -4.59 0.18
N PHE A 157 -0.98 -4.86 1.39
CA PHE A 157 -0.85 -3.93 2.53
C PHE A 157 0.42 -4.12 3.37
N TYR A 158 0.97 -5.34 3.43
CA TYR A 158 2.03 -5.68 4.37
C TYR A 158 3.32 -6.16 3.72
N LEU A 159 3.30 -6.56 2.44
CA LEU A 159 4.46 -7.05 1.69
C LEU A 159 4.78 -6.15 0.48
N ASP A 160 5.04 -4.86 0.76
CA ASP A 160 5.20 -3.83 -0.27
C ASP A 160 6.25 -4.17 -1.35
N ALA A 161 7.37 -4.77 -0.94
CA ALA A 161 8.49 -5.06 -1.85
C ALA A 161 8.20 -6.25 -2.77
N GLU A 162 7.48 -7.25 -2.25
CA GLU A 162 7.04 -8.42 -2.98
C GLU A 162 5.89 -8.07 -3.93
N TRP A 163 4.95 -7.23 -3.49
CA TRP A 163 3.89 -6.70 -4.36
C TRP A 163 4.46 -5.92 -5.55
N ASP A 164 5.48 -5.07 -5.33
CA ASP A 164 6.18 -4.36 -6.41
C ASP A 164 6.85 -5.33 -7.40
N GLN A 165 7.34 -6.49 -6.95
CA GLN A 165 7.90 -7.53 -7.82
C GLN A 165 6.81 -8.24 -8.63
N ILE A 166 5.71 -8.62 -7.98
CA ILE A 166 4.56 -9.26 -8.63
C ILE A 166 4.04 -8.35 -9.75
N ARG A 167 3.87 -7.05 -9.49
CA ARG A 167 3.41 -6.10 -10.51
C ARG A 167 4.35 -6.04 -11.72
N ARG A 168 5.67 -5.99 -11.50
CA ARG A 168 6.65 -6.00 -12.61
C ARG A 168 6.54 -7.25 -13.48
N LEU A 169 6.23 -8.41 -12.90
CA LEU A 169 6.01 -9.64 -13.67
C LEU A 169 4.67 -9.59 -14.43
N VAL A 170 3.62 -9.05 -13.81
CA VAL A 170 2.32 -8.84 -14.48
C VAL A 170 2.46 -7.89 -15.67
N ASP A 171 3.28 -6.83 -15.55
CA ASP A 171 3.59 -5.91 -16.66
C ASP A 171 4.32 -6.61 -17.83
N THR A 172 5.02 -7.73 -17.55
CA THR A 172 5.62 -8.61 -18.58
C THR A 172 4.64 -9.66 -19.12
N ASN A 173 3.34 -9.49 -18.88
CA ASN A 173 2.25 -10.33 -19.37
C ASN A 173 2.21 -11.75 -18.76
N ILE A 174 2.73 -11.89 -17.53
CA ILE A 174 2.56 -13.09 -16.70
C ILE A 174 1.27 -12.95 -15.89
N GLU A 175 0.54 -14.05 -15.68
CA GLU A 175 -0.67 -14.02 -14.87
C GLU A 175 -0.34 -13.66 -13.40
N GLU A 176 -1.19 -12.88 -12.74
CA GLU A 176 -0.97 -12.43 -11.35
C GLU A 176 -0.79 -13.61 -10.37
N SER A 177 -1.53 -14.70 -10.58
CA SER A 177 -1.43 -15.94 -9.80
C SER A 177 -0.05 -16.60 -9.96
N GLU A 178 0.48 -16.64 -11.18
CA GLU A 178 1.79 -17.23 -11.50
C GLU A 178 2.94 -16.33 -11.00
N ALA A 179 2.79 -15.02 -11.12
CA ALA A 179 3.72 -14.04 -10.57
C ALA A 179 3.80 -14.15 -9.03
N CYS A 180 2.67 -14.37 -8.35
CA CYS A 180 2.60 -14.60 -6.91
C CYS A 180 3.40 -15.83 -6.50
N ILE A 181 3.22 -16.97 -7.18
CA ILE A 181 3.98 -18.20 -6.92
C ILE A 181 5.48 -17.97 -7.17
N THR A 182 5.83 -17.24 -8.23
CA THR A 182 7.23 -16.97 -8.58
C THR A 182 7.95 -16.13 -7.53
N VAL A 183 7.26 -15.15 -6.95
CA VAL A 183 7.85 -14.21 -5.97
C VAL A 183 7.77 -14.74 -4.54
N LEU A 184 6.62 -15.27 -4.13
CA LEU A 184 6.32 -15.66 -2.75
C LEU A 184 6.46 -17.17 -2.51
N GLY A 185 6.43 -18.00 -3.54
CA GLY A 185 6.44 -19.46 -3.43
C GLY A 185 5.14 -20.05 -2.88
N VAL A 186 4.08 -19.25 -2.78
CA VAL A 186 2.73 -19.60 -2.28
C VAL A 186 1.68 -18.83 -3.07
N THR A 187 0.44 -19.33 -3.12
CA THR A 187 -0.67 -18.60 -3.76
C THR A 187 -1.35 -17.62 -2.81
N PHE A 188 -2.11 -16.66 -3.35
CA PHE A 188 -2.96 -15.79 -2.52
C PHE A 188 -3.99 -16.59 -1.72
N ASP A 189 -4.56 -17.64 -2.33
CA ASP A 189 -5.54 -18.51 -1.68
C ASP A 189 -4.95 -19.23 -0.47
N GLU A 190 -3.70 -19.72 -0.58
CA GLU A 190 -2.99 -20.33 0.56
C GLU A 190 -2.73 -19.34 1.69
N ILE A 191 -2.35 -18.09 1.38
CA ILE A 191 -2.19 -17.03 2.38
C ILE A 191 -3.55 -16.74 3.05
N GLY A 192 -4.62 -16.73 2.26
CA GLY A 192 -5.96 -16.46 2.74
C GLY A 192 -6.51 -17.53 3.66
N GLU A 193 -6.29 -18.81 3.35
CA GLU A 193 -6.68 -19.92 4.21
C GLU A 193 -5.96 -19.88 5.56
N GLU A 194 -4.66 -19.60 5.56
CA GLU A 194 -3.87 -19.45 6.80
C GLU A 194 -4.35 -18.26 7.65
N ALA A 195 -4.74 -17.16 6.99
CA ALA A 195 -5.36 -16.02 7.68
C ALA A 195 -6.71 -16.40 8.30
N ALA A 196 -7.54 -17.13 7.56
CA ALA A 196 -8.85 -17.57 8.02
C ALA A 196 -8.75 -18.51 9.24
N VAL A 197 -7.79 -19.45 9.22
CA VAL A 197 -7.47 -20.31 10.37
C VAL A 197 -7.02 -19.48 11.57
N ARG A 198 -6.06 -18.56 11.36
CA ARG A 198 -5.52 -17.71 12.43
C ARG A 198 -6.60 -16.84 13.08
N TRP A 199 -7.56 -16.34 12.30
CA TRP A 199 -8.66 -15.51 12.78
C TRP A 199 -9.87 -16.31 13.24
N ARG A 200 -9.77 -17.65 13.27
CA ARG A 200 -10.81 -18.56 13.73
C ARG A 200 -12.13 -18.33 12.99
N LEU A 201 -12.04 -18.08 11.69
CA LEU A 201 -13.23 -17.97 10.87
C LEU A 201 -13.95 -19.33 10.85
N PRO A 202 -15.29 -19.34 10.91
CA PRO A 202 -16.08 -20.56 10.85
C PRO A 202 -15.76 -21.38 9.60
N ASP A 203 -15.84 -22.71 9.70
CA ASP A 203 -15.57 -23.63 8.59
C ASP A 203 -16.43 -23.32 7.36
N MET A 204 -17.65 -22.81 7.55
CA MET A 204 -18.50 -22.42 6.44
C MET A 204 -17.89 -21.29 5.60
N ILE A 205 -17.29 -20.28 6.24
CA ILE A 205 -16.61 -19.20 5.53
C ILE A 205 -15.33 -19.73 4.88
N ARG A 206 -14.54 -20.52 5.61
CA ARG A 206 -13.29 -21.11 5.09
C ARG A 206 -13.52 -21.97 3.85
N SER A 207 -14.47 -22.91 3.91
CA SER A 207 -14.83 -23.73 2.76
C SER A 207 -15.42 -22.89 1.61
N GLY A 208 -16.19 -21.84 1.91
CA GLY A 208 -16.75 -20.93 0.91
C GLY A 208 -15.72 -20.06 0.19
N MET A 209 -14.58 -19.78 0.83
CA MET A 209 -13.47 -19.03 0.22
C MET A 209 -12.73 -19.81 -0.87
N GLY A 210 -12.94 -21.13 -0.99
CA GLY A 210 -12.22 -21.99 -1.93
C GLY A 210 -12.57 -21.80 -3.41
N GLU A 211 -11.80 -22.46 -4.29
CA GLU A 211 -12.06 -22.48 -5.74
C GLU A 211 -13.31 -23.31 -6.06
N PHE A 212 -14.10 -22.84 -7.02
CA PHE A 212 -15.28 -23.57 -7.48
C PHE A 212 -14.90 -24.63 -8.51
N ASP A 213 -15.10 -25.90 -8.14
CA ASP A 213 -15.05 -27.04 -9.06
C ASP A 213 -16.46 -27.62 -9.25
N PRO A 214 -17.02 -27.62 -10.48
CA PRO A 214 -18.32 -28.22 -10.77
C PRO A 214 -18.36 -29.75 -10.66
N HIS A 215 -17.20 -30.43 -10.56
CA HIS A 215 -17.11 -31.88 -10.40
C HIS A 215 -16.81 -32.31 -8.97
N ASP A 216 -16.55 -31.36 -8.06
CA ASP A 216 -16.43 -31.65 -6.64
C ASP A 216 -17.78 -32.23 -6.16
N THR A 217 -17.74 -33.38 -5.49
CA THR A 217 -18.92 -34.04 -4.92
C THR A 217 -18.74 -34.32 -3.43
N GLU A 218 -17.60 -33.94 -2.85
CA GLU A 218 -17.27 -34.15 -1.44
C GLU A 218 -17.94 -33.08 -0.56
N GLU A 219 -18.07 -31.87 -1.10
CA GLU A 219 -18.61 -30.71 -0.39
C GLU A 219 -20.14 -30.63 -0.41
N SER A 220 -20.70 -30.00 0.62
CA SER A 220 -22.15 -29.80 0.69
C SER A 220 -22.64 -28.85 -0.42
N ARG A 221 -23.91 -29.01 -0.82
CA ARG A 221 -24.54 -28.14 -1.83
C ARG A 221 -24.46 -26.65 -1.47
N GLN A 222 -24.51 -26.30 -0.18
CA GLN A 222 -24.39 -24.91 0.28
C GLN A 222 -22.95 -24.40 0.11
N VAL A 223 -21.94 -25.20 0.43
CA VAL A 223 -20.52 -24.86 0.20
C VAL A 223 -20.26 -24.63 -1.29
N GLN A 224 -20.75 -25.53 -2.15
CA GLN A 224 -20.57 -25.41 -3.60
C GLN A 224 -21.24 -24.16 -4.15
N TRP A 225 -22.45 -23.85 -3.66
CA TRP A 225 -23.14 -22.61 -4.03
C TRP A 225 -22.36 -21.37 -3.57
N LEU A 226 -21.83 -21.37 -2.33
CA LEU A 226 -20.98 -20.29 -1.82
C LEU A 226 -19.69 -20.13 -2.65
N ARG A 227 -19.00 -21.23 -2.99
CA ARG A 227 -17.83 -21.17 -3.87
C ARG A 227 -18.21 -20.63 -5.24
N ALA A 228 -19.31 -21.10 -5.83
CA ALA A 228 -19.77 -20.63 -7.14
C ALA A 228 -20.03 -19.12 -7.15
N ILE A 229 -20.78 -18.61 -6.16
CA ILE A 229 -21.12 -17.19 -6.11
C ILE A 229 -19.91 -16.31 -5.80
N THR A 230 -19.03 -16.77 -4.92
CA THR A 230 -17.81 -16.06 -4.56
C THR A 230 -16.84 -16.00 -5.75
N ASN A 231 -16.60 -17.11 -6.45
CA ASN A 231 -15.74 -17.10 -7.64
C ASN A 231 -16.36 -16.27 -8.77
N TYR A 232 -17.65 -16.44 -9.06
CA TYR A 232 -18.35 -15.63 -10.07
C TYR A 232 -18.25 -14.13 -9.78
N SER A 233 -18.51 -13.72 -8.54
CA SER A 233 -18.49 -12.32 -8.14
C SER A 233 -17.09 -11.71 -8.21
N THR A 234 -16.06 -12.46 -7.83
CA THR A 234 -14.66 -12.04 -7.97
C THR A 234 -14.24 -11.91 -9.43
N GLU A 235 -14.59 -12.88 -10.28
CA GLU A 235 -14.26 -12.84 -11.72
C GLU A 235 -15.02 -11.73 -12.46
N VAL A 236 -16.30 -11.52 -12.15
CA VAL A 236 -17.08 -10.40 -12.71
C VAL A 236 -16.48 -9.05 -12.29
N ALA A 237 -16.15 -8.87 -11.01
CA ALA A 237 -15.48 -7.64 -10.55
C ALA A 237 -14.13 -7.41 -11.25
N ALA A 238 -13.36 -8.46 -11.51
CA ALA A 238 -12.12 -8.36 -12.28
C ALA A 238 -12.39 -7.90 -13.73
N VAL A 239 -13.37 -8.49 -14.41
CA VAL A 239 -13.77 -8.11 -15.77
C VAL A 239 -14.27 -6.67 -15.82
N LEU A 240 -15.16 -6.26 -14.90
CA LEU A 240 -15.69 -4.90 -14.81
C LEU A 240 -14.59 -3.86 -14.62
N THR A 241 -13.53 -4.22 -13.89
CA THR A 241 -12.42 -3.33 -13.62
C THR A 241 -11.27 -3.50 -14.62
N THR A 242 -11.35 -4.36 -15.63
CA THR A 242 -10.25 -4.50 -16.59
C THR A 242 -10.13 -3.24 -17.47
N PRO A 243 -8.95 -2.60 -17.55
CA PRO A 243 -8.78 -1.37 -18.34
C PRO A 243 -8.82 -1.66 -19.84
N ASN A 244 -9.22 -0.68 -20.64
CA ASN A 244 -9.21 -0.70 -22.11
C ASN A 244 -10.00 -1.85 -22.78
N MET A 245 -10.87 -2.52 -22.03
CA MET A 245 -11.79 -3.51 -22.58
C MET A 245 -13.04 -2.81 -23.12
N SER A 246 -13.42 -3.10 -24.38
CA SER A 246 -14.65 -2.54 -24.96
C SER A 246 -15.89 -3.14 -24.29
N ASP A 247 -17.01 -2.41 -24.32
CA ASP A 247 -18.28 -2.88 -23.72
C ASP A 247 -18.70 -4.25 -24.28
N TRP A 248 -18.54 -4.46 -25.59
CA TRP A 248 -18.82 -5.76 -26.22
C TRP A 248 -17.92 -6.88 -25.68
N GLN A 249 -16.61 -6.63 -25.53
CA GLN A 249 -15.70 -7.63 -24.94
C GLN A 249 -16.05 -7.93 -23.49
N ARG A 250 -16.43 -6.90 -22.73
CA ARG A 250 -16.83 -7.02 -21.33
C ARG A 250 -18.10 -7.86 -21.19
N GLU A 251 -19.14 -7.54 -21.96
CA GLU A 251 -20.39 -8.30 -21.98
C GLU A 251 -20.16 -9.75 -22.42
N ALA A 252 -19.34 -10.00 -23.44
CA ALA A 252 -19.00 -11.35 -23.88
C ALA A 252 -18.30 -12.18 -22.81
N ARG A 253 -17.34 -11.61 -22.07
CA ARG A 253 -16.66 -12.30 -20.97
C ARG A 253 -17.60 -12.56 -19.79
N ILE A 254 -18.45 -11.60 -19.43
CA ILE A 254 -19.45 -11.81 -18.37
C ILE A 254 -20.46 -12.90 -18.80
N ALA A 255 -20.85 -12.94 -20.07
CA ALA A 255 -21.73 -13.98 -20.59
C ALA A 255 -21.10 -15.38 -20.48
N GLU A 256 -19.82 -15.52 -20.78
CA GLU A 256 -19.07 -16.78 -20.59
C GLU A 256 -19.09 -17.23 -19.12
N LEU A 257 -18.81 -16.30 -18.19
CA LEU A 257 -18.90 -16.55 -16.75
C LEU A 257 -20.32 -16.95 -16.33
N ALA A 258 -21.33 -16.24 -16.82
CA ALA A 258 -22.73 -16.53 -16.51
C ALA A 258 -23.14 -17.94 -16.95
N HIS A 259 -22.66 -18.40 -18.11
CA HIS A 259 -22.88 -19.78 -18.57
C HIS A 259 -22.14 -20.80 -17.71
N ARG A 260 -20.89 -20.53 -17.31
CA ARG A 260 -20.08 -21.41 -16.46
C ARG A 260 -20.72 -21.62 -15.09
N TYR A 261 -21.21 -20.55 -14.46
CA TYR A 261 -21.68 -20.56 -13.08
C TYR A 261 -23.20 -20.71 -12.94
N GLY A 262 -23.99 -20.44 -13.99
CA GLY A 262 -25.46 -20.39 -13.93
C GLY A 262 -26.12 -21.65 -13.38
N ARG A 263 -25.58 -22.84 -13.72
CA ARG A 263 -26.09 -24.12 -13.19
C ARG A 263 -25.93 -24.24 -11.68
N ALA A 264 -24.79 -23.83 -11.13
CA ALA A 264 -24.51 -23.92 -9.70
C ALA A 264 -25.29 -22.86 -8.90
N LEU A 265 -25.46 -21.67 -9.50
CA LEU A 265 -26.24 -20.58 -8.91
C LEU A 265 -27.75 -20.77 -9.04
N ASN A 266 -28.20 -21.72 -9.87
CA ASN A 266 -29.60 -21.98 -10.18
C ASN A 266 -30.32 -20.73 -10.74
N THR A 267 -29.61 -19.98 -11.58
CA THR A 267 -30.09 -18.75 -12.21
C THR A 267 -29.77 -18.81 -13.71
N ASP A 268 -30.69 -18.28 -14.52
CA ASP A 268 -30.50 -18.20 -15.97
C ASP A 268 -29.27 -17.34 -16.30
N PRO A 269 -28.36 -17.78 -17.20
CA PRO A 269 -27.21 -17.00 -17.63
C PRO A 269 -27.55 -15.60 -18.16
N GLU A 270 -28.70 -15.42 -18.82
CA GLU A 270 -29.13 -14.11 -19.34
C GLU A 270 -29.45 -13.15 -18.18
N VAL A 271 -30.08 -13.66 -17.12
CA VAL A 271 -30.39 -12.86 -15.92
C VAL A 271 -29.11 -12.50 -15.17
N LEU A 272 -28.16 -13.43 -15.05
CA LEU A 272 -26.85 -13.16 -14.42
C LEU A 272 -26.06 -12.08 -15.18
N LEU A 273 -26.09 -12.15 -16.52
CA LEU A 273 -25.48 -11.12 -17.38
C LEU A 273 -26.15 -9.76 -17.17
N GLU A 274 -27.48 -9.69 -17.24
CA GLU A 274 -28.24 -8.45 -17.05
C GLU A 274 -27.92 -7.79 -15.70
N MET A 275 -27.92 -8.57 -14.62
CA MET A 275 -27.61 -8.06 -13.27
C MET A 275 -26.18 -7.54 -13.16
N SER A 276 -25.22 -8.22 -13.78
CA SER A 276 -23.80 -7.84 -13.75
C SER A 276 -23.51 -6.60 -14.60
N VAL A 277 -24.18 -6.45 -15.74
CA VAL A 277 -24.07 -5.26 -16.60
C VAL A 277 -24.79 -4.07 -15.98
N ALA A 278 -25.92 -4.29 -15.30
CA ALA A 278 -26.62 -3.23 -14.57
C ALA A 278 -25.72 -2.61 -13.48
N LEU A 279 -24.97 -3.43 -12.74
CA LEU A 279 -23.98 -2.94 -11.75
C LEU A 279 -22.87 -2.08 -12.39
N ALA A 280 -22.50 -2.35 -13.64
CA ALA A 280 -21.52 -1.54 -14.36
C ALA A 280 -22.07 -0.15 -14.76
N ARG A 281 -23.39 -0.02 -14.84
CA ARG A 281 -24.12 1.17 -15.30
C ARG A 281 -24.78 1.95 -14.16
N GLU A 282 -24.75 1.43 -12.93
CA GLU A 282 -25.25 2.12 -11.74
C GLU A 282 -24.36 3.35 -11.45
N GLU A 283 -24.78 4.51 -11.96
CA GLU A 283 -24.13 5.82 -11.82
C GLU A 283 -24.66 6.64 -10.62
N ASP A 284 -25.15 5.99 -9.57
CA ASP A 284 -25.66 6.70 -8.39
C ASP A 284 -24.49 7.27 -7.57
N GLY A 285 -23.97 8.42 -8.00
CA GLY A 285 -23.27 9.48 -7.26
C GLY A 285 -21.97 9.16 -6.49
N GLU A 286 -21.90 7.99 -5.87
CA GLU A 286 -20.98 7.54 -4.82
C GLU A 286 -20.60 6.04 -4.98
N GLY A 287 -20.80 5.45 -6.17
CA GLY A 287 -20.58 4.02 -6.42
C GLY A 287 -19.09 3.61 -6.50
N VAL A 288 -18.78 2.41 -5.99
CA VAL A 288 -17.43 1.78 -5.98
C VAL A 288 -16.76 1.79 -7.36
N MET A 289 -17.52 1.60 -8.44
CA MET A 289 -17.00 1.63 -9.81
C MET A 289 -16.45 3.01 -10.21
N ARG A 290 -17.12 4.09 -9.80
CA ARG A 290 -16.64 5.45 -10.06
C ARG A 290 -15.34 5.73 -9.31
N GLU A 291 -15.26 5.34 -8.03
CA GLU A 291 -14.01 5.48 -7.27
C GLU A 291 -12.87 4.71 -7.93
N ILE A 292 -13.12 3.51 -8.47
CA ILE A 292 -12.11 2.74 -9.21
C ILE A 292 -11.63 3.48 -10.46
N VAL A 293 -12.55 4.08 -11.22
CA VAL A 293 -12.22 4.86 -12.42
C VAL A 293 -11.43 6.11 -12.06
N GLU A 294 -11.84 6.86 -11.04
CA GLU A 294 -11.14 8.05 -10.56
C GLU A 294 -9.75 7.71 -10.00
N LEU A 295 -9.64 6.66 -9.19
CA LEU A 295 -8.37 6.16 -8.66
C LEU A 295 -7.42 5.72 -9.78
N ARG A 296 -7.93 5.11 -10.85
CA ARG A 296 -7.12 4.75 -12.02
C ARG A 296 -6.71 5.95 -12.84
N ALA A 297 -7.61 6.90 -13.07
CA ALA A 297 -7.25 8.14 -13.76
C ALA A 297 -6.16 8.89 -12.97
N ASN A 298 -6.26 8.90 -11.65
CA ASN A 298 -5.23 9.42 -10.75
C ASN A 298 -3.97 8.55 -10.80
N ALA A 299 -4.08 7.22 -10.81
CA ALA A 299 -2.95 6.29 -10.93
C ALA A 299 -2.21 6.50 -12.24
N ASP A 300 -2.91 6.68 -13.35
CA ASP A 300 -2.38 6.88 -14.69
C ASP A 300 -1.79 8.28 -14.85
N ALA A 301 -2.43 9.31 -14.27
CA ALA A 301 -1.87 10.66 -14.19
C ALA A 301 -0.59 10.65 -13.35
N ILE A 302 -0.63 10.00 -12.19
CA ILE A 302 0.52 9.83 -11.30
C ILE A 302 1.54 8.90 -11.92
N ALA A 303 1.20 7.89 -12.73
CA ALA A 303 2.17 7.03 -13.43
C ALA A 303 2.82 7.76 -14.61
N ARG A 304 2.06 8.61 -15.30
CA ARG A 304 2.58 9.54 -16.33
C ARG A 304 3.49 10.60 -15.72
N GLU A 305 3.17 11.11 -14.54
CA GLU A 305 4.06 11.99 -13.76
C GLU A 305 5.19 11.23 -13.06
N ALA A 306 4.97 9.98 -12.63
CA ALA A 306 5.91 9.17 -11.86
C ALA A 306 6.92 8.42 -12.74
N LEU A 307 6.88 8.56 -14.05
CA LEU A 307 8.00 8.18 -14.91
C LEU A 307 9.05 9.29 -15.03
N ASP A 308 8.77 10.50 -14.53
CA ASP A 308 9.73 11.60 -14.53
C ASP A 308 10.30 11.82 -13.12
N PRO A 309 11.56 11.45 -12.87
CA PRO A 309 12.24 11.74 -11.61
C PRO A 309 12.20 13.23 -11.24
N GLU A 310 12.18 14.13 -12.24
CA GLU A 310 12.07 15.57 -12.03
C GLU A 310 10.72 15.94 -11.40
N ALA A 311 9.61 15.47 -11.97
CA ALA A 311 8.27 15.69 -11.45
C ALA A 311 8.08 15.14 -10.03
N ARG A 312 8.66 13.97 -9.71
CA ARG A 312 8.62 13.39 -8.35
C ARG A 312 9.32 14.29 -7.32
N ILE A 313 10.49 14.81 -7.68
CA ILE A 313 11.23 15.71 -6.79
C ILE A 313 10.47 17.03 -6.65
N ALA A 314 9.91 17.56 -7.75
CA ALA A 314 9.10 18.77 -7.74
C ALA A 314 7.83 18.63 -6.86
N ALA A 315 7.16 17.48 -6.87
CA ALA A 315 6.03 17.24 -5.96
C ALA A 315 6.47 17.27 -4.49
N GLY A 316 7.60 16.63 -4.17
CA GLY A 316 8.16 16.69 -2.81
C GLY A 316 8.65 18.08 -2.39
N VAL A 317 9.08 18.92 -3.35
CA VAL A 317 9.35 20.35 -3.12
C VAL A 317 8.08 21.08 -2.68
N GLU A 318 6.95 20.85 -3.34
CA GLU A 318 5.66 21.43 -2.96
C GLU A 318 5.19 20.94 -1.58
N ASP A 319 5.36 19.66 -1.27
CA ASP A 319 5.07 19.11 0.06
C ASP A 319 5.93 19.77 1.15
N LEU A 320 7.23 19.96 0.90
CA LEU A 320 8.10 20.72 1.80
C LEU A 320 7.65 22.18 1.92
N ARG A 321 7.19 22.81 0.83
CA ARG A 321 6.68 24.19 0.84
C ARG A 321 5.44 24.34 1.71
N ALA A 322 4.56 23.34 1.72
CA ALA A 322 3.34 23.32 2.51
C ALA A 322 3.58 23.24 4.03
N LEU A 323 4.72 22.70 4.48
CA LEU A 323 5.08 22.67 5.89
C LEU A 323 5.37 24.08 6.44
N LYS A 324 4.81 24.40 7.61
CA LYS A 324 5.12 25.65 8.32
C LYS A 324 6.58 25.64 8.80
N ALA A 325 7.35 26.66 8.42
CA ALA A 325 8.78 26.76 8.73
C ALA A 325 9.12 26.71 10.24
N GLY A 326 8.17 27.06 11.12
CA GLY A 326 8.41 27.21 12.55
C GLY A 326 8.17 25.98 13.44
N SER A 327 7.89 24.77 12.92
CA SER A 327 7.45 23.69 13.83
C SER A 327 7.85 22.24 13.52
N ALA A 328 8.89 21.94 12.72
CA ALA A 328 9.41 20.57 12.62
C ALA A 328 10.63 20.40 11.69
N LEU A 329 11.86 20.68 12.14
CA LEU A 329 13.06 20.40 11.33
C LEU A 329 13.19 18.88 11.05
N GLY A 330 12.93 18.04 12.06
CA GLY A 330 12.96 16.58 11.91
C GLY A 330 12.08 16.03 10.79
N PRO A 331 10.76 16.31 10.77
CA PRO A 331 9.87 15.92 9.68
C PRO A 331 10.28 16.48 8.31
N ALA A 332 10.75 17.72 8.21
CA ALA A 332 11.24 18.27 6.95
C ALA A 332 12.47 17.49 6.43
N LEU A 333 13.40 17.11 7.31
CA LEU A 333 14.54 16.27 6.96
C LEU A 333 14.09 14.88 6.50
N ALA A 334 13.12 14.27 7.17
CA ALA A 334 12.59 12.96 6.81
C ALA A 334 11.93 12.99 5.43
N MET A 335 11.07 13.98 5.18
CA MET A 335 10.39 14.17 3.90
C MET A 335 11.39 14.40 2.77
N ALA A 336 12.33 15.34 2.93
CA ALA A 336 13.32 15.60 1.89
C ALA A 336 14.18 14.36 1.59
N THR A 337 14.59 13.63 2.62
CA THR A 337 15.40 12.42 2.46
C THR A 337 14.61 11.31 1.74
N GLU A 338 13.33 11.14 2.06
CA GLU A 338 12.43 10.19 1.39
C GLU A 338 12.14 10.59 -0.06
N THR A 339 11.85 11.86 -0.33
CA THR A 339 11.63 12.42 -1.67
C THR A 339 12.81 12.10 -2.58
N VAL A 340 14.03 12.34 -2.11
CA VAL A 340 15.23 12.07 -2.90
C VAL A 340 15.47 10.57 -3.06
N HIS A 341 15.27 9.79 -2.00
CA HIS A 341 15.42 8.33 -2.03
C HIS A 341 14.50 7.69 -3.07
N ALA A 342 13.21 8.03 -3.04
CA ALA A 342 12.20 7.49 -3.94
C ALA A 342 12.20 8.14 -5.34
N GLY A 343 12.52 9.44 -5.43
CA GLY A 343 12.49 10.21 -6.67
C GLY A 343 13.50 9.69 -7.69
N LEU A 344 14.73 9.45 -7.24
CA LEU A 344 15.81 8.92 -8.08
C LEU A 344 16.01 7.41 -7.93
N GLY A 345 15.27 6.73 -7.06
CA GLY A 345 15.43 5.29 -6.83
C GLY A 345 16.83 4.95 -6.33
N PHE A 346 17.28 5.65 -5.29
CA PHE A 346 18.57 5.39 -4.65
C PHE A 346 18.55 4.05 -3.94
N ALA A 347 19.69 3.35 -3.96
CA ALA A 347 19.89 2.18 -3.11
C ALA A 347 20.00 2.62 -1.64
N ARG A 348 20.78 3.66 -1.36
CA ARG A 348 20.90 4.27 -0.03
C ARG A 348 20.82 5.78 -0.10
N THR A 349 20.30 6.39 0.97
CA THR A 349 20.28 7.84 1.15
C THR A 349 20.63 8.18 2.59
N VAL A 350 21.45 9.20 2.82
CA VAL A 350 21.88 9.65 4.15
C VAL A 350 21.78 11.16 4.25
N MET A 351 21.20 11.66 5.33
CA MET A 351 21.17 13.08 5.67
C MET A 351 22.22 13.38 6.74
N PHE A 352 23.20 14.20 6.41
CA PHE A 352 24.18 14.73 7.35
C PHE A 352 23.77 16.12 7.82
N VAL A 353 23.80 16.37 9.13
CA VAL A 353 23.51 17.69 9.71
C VAL A 353 24.77 18.25 10.36
N ARG A 354 25.04 19.55 10.14
CA ARG A 354 26.18 20.26 10.72
C ARG A 354 25.88 20.67 12.16
N HIS A 355 26.75 20.28 13.08
CA HIS A 355 26.72 20.74 14.47
C HIS A 355 27.52 22.03 14.67
N SER A 356 27.27 22.70 15.81
CA SER A 356 28.01 23.87 16.30
C SER A 356 29.53 23.65 16.38
N SER A 357 29.97 22.41 16.60
CA SER A 357 31.38 21.98 16.59
C SER A 357 32.05 22.01 15.20
N GLY A 358 31.30 22.29 14.13
CA GLY A 358 31.82 22.23 12.75
C GLY A 358 31.97 20.80 12.23
N THR A 359 31.25 19.83 12.80
CA THR A 359 31.22 18.44 12.34
C THR A 359 29.87 18.13 11.70
N PHE A 360 29.88 17.45 10.55
CA PHE A 360 28.70 16.86 9.94
C PHE A 360 28.51 15.44 10.46
N LYS A 361 27.32 15.14 10.99
CA LYS A 361 26.96 13.80 11.48
C LYS A 361 25.72 13.29 10.76
N ALA A 362 25.72 12.01 10.38
CA ALA A 362 24.54 11.38 9.80
C ALA A 362 23.42 11.32 10.85
N ARG A 363 22.27 11.88 10.51
CA ARG A 363 21.08 11.93 11.38
C ARG A 363 20.08 10.84 11.04
N MET A 364 19.90 10.59 9.76
CA MET A 364 18.94 9.61 9.24
C MET A 364 19.42 9.09 7.89
N GLY A 365 18.89 7.95 7.51
CA GLY A 365 19.07 7.44 6.17
C GLY A 365 18.22 6.21 5.89
N PHE A 366 18.08 5.91 4.61
CA PHE A 366 17.29 4.81 4.08
C PHE A 366 18.18 3.88 3.27
N GLY A 367 17.83 2.60 3.22
CA GLY A 367 18.52 1.60 2.41
C GLY A 367 19.32 0.59 3.24
N PRO A 368 19.91 -0.41 2.56
CA PRO A 368 20.56 -1.54 3.22
C PRO A 368 21.77 -1.09 4.04
N LYS A 369 21.91 -1.66 5.25
CA LYS A 369 23.04 -1.48 6.16
C LYS A 369 23.24 -0.05 6.70
N ILE A 370 22.33 0.88 6.43
CA ILE A 370 22.46 2.27 6.91
C ILE A 370 22.32 2.37 8.41
N GLU A 371 21.35 1.68 9.03
CA GLU A 371 21.10 1.75 10.47
C GLU A 371 22.34 1.37 11.31
N ALA A 372 23.08 0.33 10.89
CA ALA A 372 24.31 -0.09 11.55
C ALA A 372 25.50 0.85 11.29
N ALA A 373 25.55 1.50 10.12
CA ALA A 373 26.63 2.41 9.75
C ALA A 373 26.47 3.81 10.34
N LEU A 374 25.22 4.26 10.55
CA LEU A 374 24.85 5.63 10.88
C LEU A 374 25.69 6.29 11.99
N PRO A 375 25.98 5.64 13.15
CA PRO A 375 26.78 6.25 14.22
C PRO A 375 28.23 6.58 13.82
N GLY A 376 28.78 5.89 12.82
CA GLY A 376 30.15 6.08 12.34
C GLY A 376 30.29 7.05 11.16
N LEU A 377 29.17 7.53 10.61
CA LEU A 377 29.17 8.40 9.43
C LEU A 377 29.29 9.86 9.87
N THR A 378 30.54 10.33 10.00
CA THR A 378 30.85 11.71 10.39
C THR A 378 32.04 12.26 9.61
N PHE A 379 32.06 13.56 9.33
CA PHE A 379 33.22 14.26 8.77
C PHE A 379 33.27 15.72 9.24
N ASN A 380 34.45 16.35 9.18
CA ASN A 380 34.66 17.72 9.68
C ASN A 380 34.40 18.77 8.57
N THR A 381 34.34 20.04 8.96
CA THR A 381 34.38 21.20 8.03
C THR A 381 35.81 21.64 7.68
N ALA A 382 36.80 21.22 8.46
CA ALA A 382 38.22 21.45 8.16
C ALA A 382 38.60 20.81 6.81
N PHE A 383 39.28 21.58 5.96
CA PHE A 383 39.56 21.16 4.58
C PHE A 383 40.34 19.84 4.50
N GLU A 384 39.76 18.85 3.82
CA GLU A 384 40.46 17.70 3.27
C GLU A 384 40.29 17.66 1.73
N PRO A 385 41.26 17.12 0.98
CA PRO A 385 41.26 17.15 -0.47
C PRO A 385 40.36 16.07 -1.10
N ASP A 386 39.10 15.98 -0.65
CA ASP A 386 38.07 15.02 -1.07
C ASP A 386 36.78 15.69 -1.60
N VAL A 387 35.89 14.89 -2.18
CA VAL A 387 34.64 15.39 -2.80
C VAL A 387 33.55 15.82 -1.82
N PHE A 388 33.54 15.32 -0.59
CA PHE A 388 32.59 15.77 0.43
C PHE A 388 32.93 17.19 0.85
N HIS A 389 34.21 17.47 1.09
CA HIS A 389 34.70 18.82 1.35
C HIS A 389 34.49 19.75 0.17
N LEU A 390 34.70 19.27 -1.06
CA LEU A 390 34.43 20.06 -2.27
C LEU A 390 32.95 20.48 -2.36
N ALA A 391 32.02 19.57 -2.06
CA ALA A 391 30.58 19.82 -2.09
C ALA A 391 30.16 20.87 -1.05
N ILE A 392 30.63 20.74 0.20
CA ILE A 392 30.25 21.67 1.28
C ILE A 392 30.92 23.05 1.14
N ALA A 393 32.15 23.11 0.59
CA ALA A 393 32.92 24.35 0.49
C ALA A 393 32.42 25.25 -0.65
N ASN A 394 32.00 24.65 -1.77
CA ASN A 394 31.44 25.39 -2.90
C ASN A 394 29.92 25.48 -2.86
N SER A 395 29.25 24.71 -1.98
CA SER A 395 27.80 24.62 -1.89
C SER A 395 27.13 24.24 -3.23
N VAL A 396 27.77 23.34 -3.98
CA VAL A 396 27.27 22.85 -5.29
C VAL A 396 26.95 21.36 -5.20
N GLY A 397 25.80 20.97 -5.77
CA GLY A 397 25.45 19.57 -5.96
C GLY A 397 26.44 18.85 -6.88
N ILE A 398 27.01 17.73 -6.43
CA ILE A 398 27.99 16.96 -7.16
C ILE A 398 27.41 15.59 -7.52
N PHE A 399 27.49 15.22 -8.79
CA PHE A 399 27.23 13.86 -9.24
C PHE A 399 28.54 13.16 -9.60
N ILE A 400 28.76 11.98 -9.05
CA ILE A 400 29.90 11.11 -9.35
C ILE A 400 29.37 9.88 -10.10
N GLU A 401 29.70 9.79 -11.39
CA GLU A 401 29.28 8.70 -12.28
C GLU A 401 29.97 7.36 -11.93
N ASN A 402 31.22 7.40 -11.46
CA ASN A 402 31.97 6.21 -11.10
C ASN A 402 32.88 6.43 -9.88
N ALA A 403 32.40 6.00 -8.70
CA ALA A 403 33.13 6.04 -7.44
C ALA A 403 34.32 5.07 -7.40
N ARG A 404 34.36 4.08 -8.30
CA ARG A 404 35.39 3.03 -8.35
C ARG A 404 36.55 3.38 -9.30
N ASP A 405 36.50 4.51 -10.00
CA ASP A 405 37.63 5.01 -10.77
C ASP A 405 38.83 5.26 -9.82
N PRO A 406 40.04 4.73 -10.09
CA PRO A 406 41.21 4.93 -9.23
C PRO A 406 41.51 6.40 -8.88
N LYS A 407 41.25 7.33 -9.79
CA LYS A 407 41.41 8.77 -9.54
C LYS A 407 40.38 9.29 -8.54
N MET A 408 39.17 8.74 -8.58
CA MET A 408 38.08 9.08 -7.68
C MET A 408 38.28 8.44 -6.30
N VAL A 409 38.71 7.18 -6.24
CA VAL A 409 38.99 6.48 -4.97
C VAL A 409 40.00 7.25 -4.11
N ALA A 410 40.99 7.89 -4.72
CA ALA A 410 41.97 8.74 -4.02
C ALA A 410 41.36 10.05 -3.43
N ARG A 411 40.14 10.41 -3.84
CA ARG A 411 39.39 11.61 -3.45
C ARG A 411 38.16 11.27 -2.60
N LEU A 412 38.06 10.05 -2.08
CA LEU A 412 36.98 9.61 -1.19
C LEU A 412 37.51 9.46 0.25
N PRO A 413 36.73 9.89 1.27
CA PRO A 413 37.08 9.68 2.66
C PRO A 413 37.30 8.20 3.01
N GLU A 414 38.14 7.92 4.01
CA GLU A 414 38.39 6.54 4.46
C GLU A 414 37.11 5.88 5.01
N TRP A 415 36.33 6.61 5.80
CA TRP A 415 35.06 6.11 6.36
C TRP A 415 34.07 5.71 5.25
N PHE A 416 34.07 6.43 4.12
CA PHE A 416 33.23 6.16 2.97
C PHE A 416 33.63 4.84 2.33
N ARG A 417 34.92 4.66 2.05
CA ARG A 417 35.45 3.44 1.42
C ARG A 417 35.21 2.20 2.27
N ARG A 418 35.18 2.34 3.60
CA ARG A 418 34.87 1.25 4.53
C ARG A 418 33.38 0.92 4.59
N SER A 419 32.52 1.94 4.62
CA SER A 419 31.07 1.76 4.85
C SER A 419 30.28 1.52 3.57
N PHE A 420 30.76 2.06 2.45
CA PHE A 420 30.08 2.13 1.15
C PHE A 420 30.96 1.60 0.00
N ALA A 421 31.74 0.54 0.26
CA ALA A 421 32.66 -0.06 -0.73
C ALA A 421 31.97 -0.54 -2.01
N ASP A 422 30.68 -0.84 -1.94
CA ASP A 422 29.86 -1.32 -3.05
C ASP A 422 29.25 -0.19 -3.91
N THR A 423 29.38 1.09 -3.52
CA THR A 423 28.88 2.21 -4.31
C THR A 423 29.49 2.24 -5.71
N ARG A 424 28.64 2.44 -6.73
CA ARG A 424 29.06 2.65 -8.13
C ARG A 424 28.99 4.11 -8.52
N SER A 425 27.86 4.77 -8.29
CA SER A 425 27.64 6.19 -8.54
C SER A 425 26.89 6.81 -7.37
N PHE A 426 27.08 8.11 -7.15
CA PHE A 426 26.41 8.82 -6.05
C PHE A 426 26.25 10.31 -6.30
N VAL A 427 25.35 10.92 -5.54
CA VAL A 427 25.08 12.35 -5.49
C VAL A 427 25.42 12.88 -4.10
N LEU A 428 26.01 14.07 -4.08
CA LEU A 428 26.15 14.92 -2.90
C LEU A 428 25.36 16.19 -3.15
N LEU A 429 24.43 16.50 -2.25
CA LEU A 429 23.52 17.62 -2.38
C LEU A 429 23.61 18.51 -1.12
N PRO A 430 24.40 19.60 -1.16
CA PRO A 430 24.55 20.49 -0.03
C PRO A 430 23.28 21.32 0.18
N VAL A 431 22.89 21.47 1.44
CA VAL A 431 21.76 22.27 1.90
C VAL A 431 22.31 23.56 2.52
N MET A 432 21.97 24.69 1.93
CA MET A 432 22.44 26.00 2.38
C MET A 432 21.47 26.60 3.41
N GLY A 433 22.01 27.13 4.51
CA GLY A 433 21.26 27.99 5.42
C GLY A 433 21.30 29.46 4.98
N GLU A 434 20.66 30.34 5.75
CA GLU A 434 20.60 31.79 5.48
C GLU A 434 21.96 32.46 5.25
N ASN A 435 22.99 32.04 6.00
CA ASN A 435 24.33 32.62 5.92
C ASN A 435 25.16 32.14 4.71
N GLN A 436 24.54 31.52 3.71
CA GLN A 436 25.21 30.94 2.53
C GLN A 436 26.24 29.85 2.86
N THR A 437 26.17 29.30 4.07
CA THR A 437 27.01 28.17 4.50
C THR A 437 26.22 26.88 4.44
N THR A 438 26.88 25.78 4.07
CA THR A 438 26.28 24.45 4.11
C THR A 438 25.97 24.04 5.56
N VAL A 439 24.70 23.77 5.85
CA VAL A 439 24.17 23.36 7.16
C VAL A 439 23.77 21.89 7.21
N ALA A 440 23.51 21.29 6.05
CA ALA A 440 23.31 19.86 5.90
C ALA A 440 23.84 19.37 4.55
N LEU A 441 24.07 18.08 4.42
CA LEU A 441 24.50 17.43 3.18
C LEU A 441 23.68 16.16 2.99
N LEU A 442 22.97 16.06 1.88
CA LEU A 442 22.26 14.85 1.50
C LEU A 442 23.15 14.02 0.57
N TYR A 443 23.31 12.74 0.89
CA TYR A 443 24.01 11.75 0.10
C TYR A 443 23.01 10.72 -0.43
N GLY A 444 23.14 10.32 -1.70
CA GLY A 444 22.35 9.24 -2.29
C GLY A 444 23.17 8.44 -3.29
N ASP A 445 23.01 7.11 -3.31
CA ASP A 445 23.85 6.25 -4.15
C ASP A 445 23.16 5.09 -4.87
N TRP A 446 23.87 4.52 -5.85
CA TRP A 446 23.47 3.31 -6.56
C TRP A 446 24.56 2.24 -6.44
N CYS A 447 24.15 1.03 -6.05
CA CYS A 447 25.06 -0.09 -5.78
C CYS A 447 25.10 -1.13 -6.91
N GLN A 448 24.01 -1.29 -7.69
CA GLN A 448 23.80 -2.40 -8.64
C GLN A 448 23.11 -1.98 -9.95
N ALA A 449 23.55 -0.89 -10.58
CA ALA A 449 23.15 -0.65 -11.98
C ALA A 449 24.20 -1.30 -12.88
N ASP A 450 23.81 -2.23 -13.76
CA ASP A 450 24.69 -2.79 -14.80
C ASP A 450 25.14 -1.71 -15.80
N GLU A 451 24.30 -0.69 -16.00
CA GLU A 451 24.58 0.48 -16.85
C GLU A 451 25.05 1.72 -16.07
N ALA A 452 25.84 2.57 -16.73
CA ALA A 452 26.26 3.86 -16.20
C ALA A 452 25.06 4.82 -16.13
N ARG A 453 24.58 5.10 -14.91
CA ARG A 453 23.51 6.07 -14.71
C ARG A 453 24.02 7.48 -14.98
N ARG A 454 23.19 8.31 -15.63
CA ARG A 454 23.41 9.76 -15.78
C ARG A 454 22.29 10.51 -15.09
N ILE A 455 22.59 11.72 -14.62
CA ILE A 455 21.60 12.65 -14.10
C ILE A 455 21.41 13.76 -15.14
N SER A 456 20.17 14.02 -15.52
CA SER A 456 19.81 15.10 -16.44
C SER A 456 19.99 16.47 -15.79
N GLN A 457 20.05 17.54 -16.59
CA GLN A 457 20.08 18.90 -16.03
C GLN A 457 18.81 19.23 -15.24
N GLY A 458 17.65 18.73 -15.67
CA GLY A 458 16.37 18.92 -14.99
C GLY A 458 16.31 18.21 -13.63
N GLU A 459 16.75 16.95 -13.58
CA GLU A 459 16.85 16.20 -12.32
C GLU A 459 17.78 16.90 -11.31
N MET A 460 18.93 17.38 -11.75
CA MET A 460 19.86 18.12 -10.88
C MET A 460 19.27 19.48 -10.44
N ALA A 461 18.54 20.16 -11.32
CA ALA A 461 17.86 21.41 -10.98
C ALA A 461 16.79 21.17 -9.89
N ALA A 462 15.96 20.13 -10.03
CA ALA A 462 14.95 19.77 -9.05
C ALA A 462 15.57 19.37 -7.70
N LEU A 463 16.68 18.61 -7.70
CA LEU A 463 17.43 18.31 -6.47
C LEU A 463 17.93 19.58 -5.78
N ASN A 464 18.53 20.50 -6.53
CA ASN A 464 19.00 21.78 -5.98
C ASN A 464 17.86 22.63 -5.43
N GLU A 465 16.68 22.59 -6.06
CA GLU A 465 15.48 23.27 -5.56
C GLU A 465 14.99 22.68 -4.25
N LEU A 466 14.94 21.35 -4.13
CA LEU A 466 14.61 20.66 -2.89
C LEU A 466 15.58 21.01 -1.76
N ALA A 467 16.89 21.02 -2.03
CA ALA A 467 17.91 21.40 -1.06
C ALA A 467 17.74 22.85 -0.60
N ARG A 468 17.41 23.75 -1.52
CA ARG A 468 17.15 25.17 -1.22
C ARG A 468 15.92 25.33 -0.32
N GLU A 469 14.81 24.65 -0.63
CA GLU A 469 13.62 24.71 0.22
C GLU A 469 13.85 24.06 1.59
N LEU A 470 14.58 22.96 1.66
CA LEU A 470 14.94 22.35 2.94
C LEU A 470 15.77 23.30 3.82
N GLY A 471 16.65 24.11 3.22
CA GLY A 471 17.47 25.10 3.91
C GLY A 471 16.69 26.09 4.77
N ARG A 472 15.45 26.44 4.39
CA ARG A 472 14.61 27.40 5.12
C ARG A 472 14.24 26.94 6.54
N PHE A 473 14.18 25.62 6.76
CA PHE A 473 13.85 25.03 8.06
C PHE A 473 15.00 25.14 9.05
N PHE A 474 16.24 25.24 8.57
CA PHE A 474 17.41 25.43 9.43
C PHE A 474 17.50 26.84 10.01
N SER A 475 16.96 27.85 9.32
CA SER A 475 16.94 29.23 9.83
C SER A 475 15.98 29.45 11.00
N HIS A 476 14.92 28.65 11.07
CA HIS A 476 13.85 28.79 12.05
C HIS A 476 13.94 27.78 13.20
N ALA A 477 14.87 26.83 13.12
CA ALA A 477 15.06 25.80 14.14
C ALA A 477 15.82 26.36 15.36
N PRO A 478 15.33 26.17 16.59
CA PRO A 478 16.08 26.54 17.78
C PRO A 478 17.41 25.77 17.85
N MET A 479 18.47 26.44 18.29
CA MET A 479 19.83 25.87 18.37
C MET A 479 19.88 24.56 19.18
N GLN A 480 19.01 24.39 20.18
CA GLN A 480 18.85 23.15 20.94
C GLN A 480 18.31 21.98 20.11
N GLU A 481 17.43 22.22 19.13
CA GLU A 481 16.92 21.17 18.23
C GLU A 481 18.03 20.72 17.27
N LEU A 482 18.87 21.63 16.80
CA LEU A 482 20.06 21.32 15.99
C LEU A 482 21.14 20.54 16.76
N GLU A 483 21.20 20.66 18.08
CA GLU A 483 22.15 19.92 18.93
C GLU A 483 21.61 18.59 19.48
N MET A 484 20.27 18.44 19.56
CA MET A 484 19.59 17.18 19.94
C MET A 484 19.36 16.22 18.76
N LEU A 485 19.38 16.74 17.53
CA LEU A 485 19.47 15.95 16.31
C LEU A 485 20.91 15.42 16.17
#